data_AF-A0AAU1Z1T0-F1
#
_entry.id   AF-A0AAU1Z1T0-F1
#
_cell.length_a   1.000
_cell.length_b   1.000
_cell.length_c   1.000
_cell.angle_alpha   90.00
_cell.angle_beta   90.00
_cell.angle_gamma   90.00
#
_symmetry.space_group_name_H-M   'P 1'
#
loop_
_entity.id
_entity.type
_entity.pdbx_description
1 polymer ?
#
loop_
_entity_poly.entity_id
_entity_poly.type
_entity_poly.pdbx_seq_one_letter_code
_entity_poly.pdbx_strand_id
1 'polypeptide(L)'
;MTRRKHTPQPLALGDTTSVSRIRAKFAAMGIDPDRPVADTPAAIPALEAAHGRIPPRYQQATISDPRVSQWVDDVVERASAPHTAGRREIATGPSLLLLGATGVGKTYEAFAAIRALIATGIVVRWESVTAADLYADMRPRQGVDPAWMLRRLVRIPLLHLDDLGAATTTRFTEELTYRLINHRYNRELPTLITSNLAPARTPSMPAEQPVLREQIGDRVASRLVGMCQQIAMTGPDRRRTRTSA
;
A
#
# COMPACT_ATOMS: atom_id res chain seq x y z
N MET A 1 12.15 -23.05 58.17
CA MET A 1 11.57 -24.19 57.41
C MET A 1 10.11 -24.28 57.84
N THR A 2 9.13 -23.87 57.03
CA THR A 2 8.48 -24.73 56.02
C THR A 2 7.81 -23.89 54.92
N ARG A 3 8.24 -24.08 53.68
CA ARG A 3 7.61 -23.56 52.45
C ARG A 3 6.23 -24.20 52.27
N ARG A 4 5.14 -23.42 52.23
CA ARG A 4 3.87 -23.89 51.67
C ARG A 4 4.04 -24.02 50.16
N LYS A 5 4.07 -25.26 49.66
CA LYS A 5 4.05 -25.56 48.22
C LYS A 5 2.66 -25.19 47.68
N HIS A 6 2.60 -24.23 46.77
CA HIS A 6 1.40 -23.96 45.99
C HIS A 6 1.39 -24.93 44.80
N THR A 7 0.50 -25.92 44.85
CA THR A 7 0.26 -26.84 43.73
C THR A 7 -0.81 -26.18 42.85
N PRO A 8 -0.55 -25.88 41.57
CA PRO A 8 -1.60 -25.36 40.69
C PRO A 8 -2.63 -26.48 40.43
N GLN A 9 -3.90 -26.21 40.74
CA GLN A 9 -5.01 -27.05 40.30
C GLN A 9 -5.09 -27.00 38.76
N PRO A 10 -5.28 -28.13 38.08
CA PRO A 10 -5.59 -28.10 36.66
C PRO A 10 -6.92 -27.36 36.44
N LEU A 11 -6.92 -26.41 35.51
CA LEU A 11 -8.14 -25.78 35.01
C LEU A 11 -9.10 -26.88 34.55
N ALA A 12 -10.16 -27.11 35.32
CA ALA A 12 -11.26 -27.93 34.89
C ALA A 12 -11.83 -27.31 33.61
N LEU A 13 -11.75 -28.06 32.50
CA LEU A 13 -12.39 -27.74 31.23
C LEU A 13 -13.88 -27.51 31.50
N GLY A 14 -14.28 -26.24 31.46
CA GLY A 14 -15.67 -25.83 31.65
C GLY A 14 -16.57 -26.44 30.59
N ASP A 15 -17.56 -27.18 31.07
CA ASP A 15 -18.89 -27.39 30.52
C ASP A 15 -19.02 -27.78 29.03
N THR A 16 -19.24 -29.08 28.83
CA THR A 16 -19.85 -29.73 27.66
C THR A 16 -21.18 -29.10 27.19
N THR A 17 -21.79 -28.19 27.97
CA THR A 17 -23.04 -27.50 27.64
C THR A 17 -22.87 -26.36 26.63
N SER A 18 -21.70 -25.73 26.56
CA SER A 18 -21.47 -24.61 25.63
C SER A 18 -21.22 -25.10 24.20
N VAL A 19 -20.39 -26.14 24.06
CA VAL A 19 -20.09 -26.76 22.75
C VAL A 19 -21.32 -27.49 22.19
N SER A 20 -22.12 -28.14 23.05
CA SER A 20 -23.36 -28.83 22.62
C SER A 20 -24.45 -27.85 22.16
N ARG A 21 -24.60 -26.69 22.80
CA ARG A 21 -25.52 -25.62 22.33
C ARG A 21 -25.12 -25.07 20.97
N ILE A 22 -23.83 -24.87 20.74
CA ILE A 22 -23.31 -24.39 19.46
C ILE A 22 -23.54 -25.45 18.37
N ARG A 23 -23.26 -26.73 18.65
CA ARG A 23 -23.55 -27.84 17.72
C ARG A 23 -25.04 -27.96 17.39
N ALA A 24 -25.93 -27.84 18.39
CA ALA A 24 -27.38 -27.87 18.17
C ALA A 24 -27.86 -26.71 17.29
N LYS A 25 -27.27 -25.51 17.44
CA LYS A 25 -27.54 -24.38 16.55
C LYS A 25 -27.07 -24.63 15.11
N PHE A 26 -25.88 -25.20 14.92
CA PHE A 26 -25.40 -25.55 13.59
C PHE A 26 -26.29 -26.59 12.91
N ALA A 27 -26.71 -27.64 13.64
CA ALA A 27 -27.64 -28.65 13.13
C ALA A 27 -29.01 -28.06 12.75
N ALA A 28 -29.56 -27.14 13.55
CA ALA A 28 -30.81 -26.44 13.22
C ALA A 28 -30.71 -25.54 11.97
N MET A 29 -29.49 -25.09 11.63
CA MET A 29 -29.20 -24.32 10.40
C MET A 29 -28.81 -25.23 9.22
N GLY A 30 -28.85 -26.56 9.37
CA GLY A 30 -28.42 -27.51 8.33
C GLY A 30 -26.91 -27.50 8.07
N ILE A 31 -26.12 -26.96 9.00
CA ILE A 31 -24.67 -26.87 8.92
C ILE A 31 -24.09 -28.04 9.71
N ASP A 32 -23.41 -28.95 9.02
CA ASP A 32 -22.65 -30.03 9.65
C ASP A 32 -21.30 -29.48 10.16
N PRO A 33 -21.09 -29.41 11.48
CA PRO A 33 -19.87 -28.84 12.06
C PRO A 33 -18.65 -29.74 11.88
N ASP A 34 -18.83 -31.02 11.56
CA ASP A 34 -17.75 -31.99 11.36
C ASP A 34 -17.44 -32.19 9.85
N ARG A 35 -18.22 -31.54 8.96
CA ARG A 35 -17.95 -31.49 7.52
C ARG A 35 -16.70 -30.65 7.24
N PRO A 36 -15.67 -31.19 6.55
CA PRO A 36 -14.52 -30.41 6.16
C PRO A 36 -14.95 -29.29 5.22
N VAL A 37 -14.77 -28.04 5.67
CA VAL A 37 -14.92 -26.86 4.82
C VAL A 37 -13.80 -26.92 3.79
N ALA A 38 -14.15 -26.94 2.50
CA ALA A 38 -13.15 -26.86 1.45
C ALA A 38 -12.35 -25.56 1.66
N ASP A 39 -11.02 -25.68 1.74
CA ASP A 39 -10.09 -24.55 1.87
C ASP A 39 -9.95 -23.84 0.51
N THR A 40 -11.09 -23.45 -0.06
CA THR A 40 -11.15 -22.55 -1.20
C THR A 40 -11.18 -21.15 -0.61
N PRO A 41 -10.14 -20.33 -0.81
CA PRO A 41 -10.14 -18.97 -0.30
C PRO A 41 -11.38 -18.27 -0.85
N ALA A 42 -12.34 -17.99 0.03
CA ALA A 42 -13.56 -17.30 -0.34
C ALA A 42 -13.18 -15.96 -0.98
N ALA A 43 -13.82 -15.63 -2.09
CA ALA A 43 -13.53 -14.38 -2.78
C ALA A 43 -13.82 -13.21 -1.83
N ILE A 44 -12.85 -12.31 -1.68
CA ILE A 44 -13.00 -11.10 -0.88
C ILE A 44 -13.78 -10.11 -1.76
N PRO A 45 -15.07 -9.78 -1.48
CA PRO A 45 -15.89 -9.01 -2.42
C PRO A 45 -15.32 -7.61 -2.71
N ALA A 46 -14.60 -7.04 -1.74
CA ALA A 46 -13.89 -5.77 -1.91
C ALA A 46 -12.72 -5.87 -2.91
N LEU A 47 -12.04 -7.02 -2.94
CA LEU A 47 -10.95 -7.28 -3.88
C LEU A 47 -11.51 -7.50 -5.29
N GLU A 48 -12.62 -8.22 -5.43
CA GLU A 48 -13.33 -8.39 -6.71
C GLU A 48 -13.80 -7.05 -7.27
N ALA A 49 -14.42 -6.19 -6.44
CA ALA A 49 -14.80 -4.85 -6.84
C ALA A 49 -13.59 -3.98 -7.23
N ALA A 50 -12.43 -4.19 -6.60
CA ALA A 50 -11.21 -3.49 -6.93
C ALA A 50 -10.52 -4.00 -8.20
N HIS A 51 -10.79 -5.23 -8.67
CA HIS A 51 -10.20 -5.77 -9.90
C HIS A 51 -10.44 -4.87 -11.11
N GLY A 52 -11.60 -4.21 -11.20
CA GLY A 52 -11.90 -3.26 -12.29
C GLY A 52 -11.05 -1.99 -12.26
N ARG A 53 -10.46 -1.62 -11.11
CA ARG A 53 -9.60 -0.44 -10.93
C ARG A 53 -8.11 -0.78 -10.99
N ILE A 54 -7.73 -2.02 -10.68
CA ILE A 54 -6.35 -2.50 -10.77
C ILE A 54 -6.08 -2.93 -12.23
N PRO A 55 -5.01 -2.42 -12.88
CA PRO A 55 -4.69 -2.83 -14.25
C PRO A 55 -4.54 -4.36 -14.35
N PRO A 56 -5.02 -5.00 -15.44
CA PRO A 56 -5.06 -6.47 -15.55
C PRO A 56 -3.75 -7.18 -15.22
N ARG A 57 -2.61 -6.59 -15.58
CA ARG A 57 -1.27 -7.13 -15.30
C ARG A 57 -0.96 -7.27 -13.80
N TYR A 58 -1.66 -6.55 -12.93
CA TYR A 58 -1.40 -6.51 -11.48
C TYR A 58 -2.56 -7.05 -10.63
N GLN A 59 -3.63 -7.56 -11.24
CA GLN A 59 -4.79 -8.10 -10.51
C GLN A 59 -4.45 -9.33 -9.66
N GLN A 60 -3.35 -10.02 -9.97
CA GLN A 60 -2.82 -11.15 -9.21
C GLN A 60 -1.51 -10.81 -8.47
N ALA A 61 -1.21 -9.53 -8.26
CA ALA A 61 0.06 -9.13 -7.65
C ALA A 61 0.13 -9.51 -6.16
N THR A 62 1.16 -10.25 -5.76
CA THR A 62 1.39 -10.67 -4.36
C THR A 62 2.65 -10.03 -3.80
N ILE A 63 2.65 -9.74 -2.50
CA ILE A 63 3.81 -9.13 -1.85
C ILE A 63 4.96 -10.15 -1.86
N SER A 64 6.12 -9.73 -2.34
CA SER A 64 7.35 -10.53 -2.37
C SER A 64 8.43 -9.98 -1.43
N ASP A 65 8.43 -8.68 -1.12
CA ASP A 65 9.34 -8.07 -0.16
C ASP A 65 8.69 -7.95 1.24
N PRO A 66 9.25 -8.56 2.30
CA PRO A 66 8.66 -8.51 3.64
C PRO A 66 8.55 -7.10 4.21
N ARG A 67 9.40 -6.16 3.76
CA ARG A 67 9.34 -4.75 4.18
C ARG A 67 8.09 -4.06 3.64
N VAL A 68 7.56 -4.51 2.50
CA VAL A 68 6.27 -4.03 1.95
C VAL A 68 5.12 -4.59 2.80
N SER A 69 5.20 -5.85 3.25
CA SER A 69 4.22 -6.42 4.19
C SER A 69 4.18 -5.62 5.50
N GLN A 70 5.35 -5.32 6.07
CA GLN A 70 5.42 -4.50 7.29
C GLN A 70 4.79 -3.12 7.08
N TRP A 71 5.03 -2.48 5.93
CA TRP A 71 4.40 -1.19 5.64
C TRP A 71 2.85 -1.30 5.58
N VAL A 72 2.32 -2.40 5.04
CA VAL A 72 0.86 -2.66 5.05
C VAL A 72 0.35 -2.76 6.49
N ASP A 73 1.04 -3.50 7.34
CA ASP A 73 0.67 -3.66 8.75
C ASP A 73 0.66 -2.31 9.49
N ASP A 74 1.68 -1.47 9.27
CA ASP A 74 1.77 -0.13 9.88
C ASP A 74 0.62 0.80 9.43
N VAL A 75 0.21 0.72 8.17
CA VAL A 75 -0.95 1.48 7.65
C VAL A 75 -2.26 0.94 8.25
N VAL A 76 -2.39 -0.38 8.37
CA VAL A 76 -3.56 -1.01 8.98
C VAL A 76 -3.66 -0.68 10.46
N GLU A 77 -2.54 -0.60 11.19
CA GLU A 77 -2.53 -0.23 12.61
C GLU A 77 -3.08 1.18 12.81
N ARG A 78 -2.70 2.14 11.96
CA ARG A 78 -3.14 3.54 12.03
C ARG A 78 -4.50 3.81 11.40
N ALA A 79 -5.12 2.82 10.75
CA ALA A 79 -6.48 2.93 10.25
C ALA A 79 -7.47 3.16 11.40
N SER A 80 -8.45 4.03 11.19
CA SER A 80 -9.42 4.41 12.24
C SER A 80 -10.83 4.49 11.66
N ALA A 81 -11.82 4.34 12.52
CA ALA A 81 -13.22 4.52 12.12
C ALA A 81 -13.59 5.99 12.28
N PRO A 82 -14.32 6.61 11.33
CA PRO A 82 -14.72 8.01 11.43
C PRO A 82 -15.74 8.28 12.55
N HIS A 83 -16.42 7.22 13.02
CA HIS A 83 -17.35 7.25 14.15
C HIS A 83 -17.42 5.84 14.78
N THR A 84 -17.98 5.71 16.00
CA THR A 84 -17.96 4.49 16.82
C THR A 84 -18.47 3.21 16.12
N ALA A 85 -19.46 3.35 15.24
CA ALA A 85 -20.02 2.24 14.46
C ALA A 85 -19.46 2.11 13.03
N GLY A 86 -18.46 2.93 12.67
CA GLY A 86 -17.90 2.98 11.33
C GLY A 86 -16.92 1.84 11.06
N ARG A 87 -16.79 1.45 9.79
CA ARG A 87 -15.67 0.59 9.39
C ARG A 87 -14.38 1.38 9.50
N ARG A 88 -13.30 0.70 9.92
CA ARG A 88 -11.95 1.29 9.90
C ARG A 88 -11.59 1.64 8.46
N GLU A 89 -10.99 2.80 8.28
CA GLU A 89 -10.52 3.29 7.00
C GLU A 89 -9.12 3.89 7.12
N ILE A 90 -8.41 3.97 6.00
CA ILE A 90 -7.12 4.66 5.97
C ILE A 90 -7.37 6.14 6.31
N ALA A 91 -6.80 6.59 7.42
CA ALA A 91 -6.89 7.98 7.88
C ALA A 91 -5.51 8.66 7.82
N THR A 92 -4.51 8.05 8.44
CA THR A 92 -3.10 8.45 8.39
C THR A 92 -2.20 7.21 8.29
N GLY A 93 -0.93 7.40 7.96
CA GLY A 93 0.05 6.33 8.00
C GLY A 93 1.38 6.67 7.31
N PRO A 94 2.38 5.78 7.42
CA PRO A 94 3.65 5.97 6.74
C PRO A 94 3.46 5.89 5.22
N SER A 95 4.35 6.53 4.48
CA SER A 95 4.44 6.37 3.03
C SER A 95 5.52 5.34 2.67
N LEU A 96 5.54 4.89 1.43
CA LEU A 96 6.47 3.89 0.94
C LEU A 96 7.10 4.38 -0.35
N LEU A 97 8.43 4.35 -0.43
CA LEU A 97 9.19 4.71 -1.62
C LEU A 97 9.97 3.48 -2.12
N LEU A 98 9.51 2.92 -3.22
CA LEU A 98 10.16 1.80 -3.91
C LEU A 98 11.14 2.36 -4.96
N LEU A 99 12.41 2.03 -4.81
CA LEU A 99 13.51 2.51 -5.64
C LEU A 99 14.18 1.32 -6.35
N GLY A 100 14.71 1.53 -7.56
CA GLY A 100 15.48 0.47 -8.25
C GLY A 100 15.33 0.54 -9.76
N ALA A 101 16.11 -0.25 -10.49
CA ALA A 101 16.13 -0.23 -11.95
C ALA A 101 14.77 -0.60 -12.59
N THR A 102 14.62 -0.27 -13.87
CA THR A 102 13.42 -0.64 -14.64
C THR A 102 13.24 -2.17 -14.65
N GLY A 103 12.00 -2.63 -14.48
CA GLY A 103 11.67 -4.06 -14.59
C GLY A 103 11.86 -4.90 -13.32
N VAL A 104 12.44 -4.36 -12.23
CA VAL A 104 12.68 -5.12 -10.98
C VAL A 104 11.42 -5.43 -10.16
N GLY A 105 10.26 -4.88 -10.54
CA GLY A 105 8.96 -5.19 -9.93
C GLY A 105 8.34 -4.12 -9.02
N LYS A 106 8.85 -2.88 -8.99
CA LYS A 106 8.33 -1.80 -8.12
C LYS A 106 6.81 -1.58 -8.24
N THR A 107 6.31 -1.33 -9.45
CA THR A 107 4.86 -1.13 -9.68
C THR A 107 4.05 -2.37 -9.32
N TYR A 108 4.60 -3.58 -9.53
CA TYR A 108 3.96 -4.82 -9.13
C TYR A 108 3.82 -4.88 -7.60
N GLU A 109 4.87 -4.51 -6.85
CA GLU A 109 4.80 -4.44 -5.39
C GLU A 109 3.85 -3.38 -4.86
N ALA A 110 3.81 -2.21 -5.50
CA ALA A 110 2.86 -1.18 -5.11
C ALA A 110 1.40 -1.66 -5.23
N PHE A 111 1.06 -2.34 -6.33
CA PHE A 111 -0.27 -2.95 -6.47
C PHE A 111 -0.47 -4.16 -5.54
N ALA A 112 0.55 -4.94 -5.26
CA ALA A 112 0.47 -6.01 -4.28
C ALA A 112 0.14 -5.48 -2.88
N ALA A 113 0.76 -4.36 -2.48
CA ALA A 113 0.46 -3.67 -1.22
C ALA A 113 -0.98 -3.14 -1.18
N ILE A 114 -1.48 -2.53 -2.28
CA ILE A 114 -2.88 -2.09 -2.38
C ILE A 114 -3.84 -3.28 -2.23
N ARG A 115 -3.56 -4.40 -2.89
CA ARG A 115 -4.37 -5.62 -2.79
C ARG A 115 -4.37 -6.18 -1.36
N ALA A 116 -3.21 -6.21 -0.71
CA ALA A 116 -3.08 -6.66 0.67
C ALA A 116 -3.87 -5.76 1.63
N LEU A 117 -3.79 -4.43 1.47
CA LEU A 117 -4.61 -3.49 2.24
C LEU A 117 -6.11 -3.76 2.06
N ILE A 118 -6.57 -3.97 0.83
CA ILE A 118 -7.98 -4.29 0.55
C ILE A 118 -8.38 -5.62 1.22
N ALA A 119 -7.50 -6.62 1.19
CA ALA A 119 -7.75 -7.93 1.78
C ALA A 119 -7.88 -7.89 3.31
N THR A 120 -7.34 -6.87 3.99
CA THR A 120 -7.49 -6.71 5.44
C THR A 120 -8.92 -6.36 5.90
N GLY A 121 -9.79 -5.95 4.96
CA GLY A 121 -11.17 -5.58 5.26
C GLY A 121 -11.38 -4.13 5.72
N ILE A 122 -10.32 -3.34 5.87
CA ILE A 122 -10.45 -1.89 6.06
C ILE A 122 -10.95 -1.22 4.76
N VAL A 123 -11.56 -0.05 4.88
CA VAL A 123 -11.95 0.74 3.70
C VAL A 123 -10.72 1.40 3.10
N VAL A 124 -10.38 0.99 1.87
CA VAL A 124 -9.24 1.50 1.11
C VAL A 124 -9.74 2.33 -0.06
N ARG A 125 -9.85 3.65 0.13
CA ARG A 125 -10.07 4.60 -0.98
C ARG A 125 -8.72 5.00 -1.54
N TRP A 126 -8.46 4.65 -2.80
CA TRP A 126 -7.18 4.87 -3.43
C TRP A 126 -7.28 5.41 -4.85
N GLU A 127 -6.20 6.02 -5.33
CA GLU A 127 -5.98 6.38 -6.73
C GLU A 127 -4.56 5.97 -7.13
N SER A 128 -4.38 5.61 -8.40
CA SER A 128 -3.07 5.36 -8.99
C SER A 128 -2.90 6.25 -10.21
N VAL A 129 -1.77 6.93 -10.29
CA VAL A 129 -1.42 7.82 -11.40
C VAL A 129 0.07 7.75 -11.64
N THR A 130 0.51 7.75 -12.90
CA THR A 130 1.94 7.93 -13.20
C THR A 130 2.31 9.40 -13.05
N ALA A 131 3.56 9.70 -12.69
CA ALA A 131 4.02 11.09 -12.64
C ALA A 131 3.86 11.77 -14.02
N ALA A 132 4.08 11.04 -15.11
CA ALA A 132 3.90 11.54 -16.47
C ALA A 132 2.44 11.93 -16.77
N ASP A 133 1.48 11.06 -16.47
CA ASP A 133 0.05 11.34 -16.68
C ASP A 133 -0.42 12.50 -15.79
N LEU A 134 0.03 12.52 -14.53
CA LEU A 134 -0.21 13.63 -13.61
C LEU A 134 0.23 14.96 -14.25
N TYR A 135 1.46 15.03 -14.77
CA TYR A 135 1.95 16.27 -15.39
C TYR A 135 1.21 16.59 -16.69
N ALA A 136 0.87 15.59 -17.51
CA ALA A 136 0.17 15.78 -18.76
C ALA A 136 -1.25 16.32 -18.57
N ASP A 137 -1.98 15.77 -17.61
CA ASP A 137 -3.37 16.14 -17.33
C ASP A 137 -3.48 17.47 -16.55
N MET A 138 -2.39 17.91 -15.92
CA MET A 138 -2.32 19.19 -15.23
C MET A 138 -1.93 20.36 -16.14
N ARG A 139 -1.50 20.09 -17.37
CA ARG A 139 -1.24 21.16 -18.34
C ARG A 139 -2.55 21.91 -18.62
N PRO A 140 -2.56 23.25 -18.56
CA PRO A 140 -3.76 24.03 -18.85
C PRO A 140 -4.33 23.67 -20.23
N ARG A 141 -5.60 23.28 -20.26
CA ARG A 141 -6.39 23.02 -21.47
C ARG A 141 -7.73 23.73 -21.33
N GLN A 142 -8.28 24.23 -22.43
CA GLN A 142 -9.60 24.86 -22.42
C GLN A 142 -10.64 23.88 -21.88
N GLY A 143 -11.42 24.31 -20.87
CA GLY A 143 -12.49 23.49 -20.26
C GLY A 143 -12.06 22.46 -19.21
N VAL A 144 -10.77 22.37 -18.86
CA VAL A 144 -10.28 21.51 -17.77
C VAL A 144 -9.85 22.39 -16.60
N ASP A 145 -10.22 22.02 -15.36
CA ASP A 145 -9.67 22.62 -14.13
C ASP A 145 -8.58 21.70 -13.56
N PRO A 146 -7.29 21.89 -13.88
CA PRO A 146 -6.17 21.16 -13.28
C PRO A 146 -6.22 21.17 -11.75
N ALA A 147 -6.70 22.26 -11.14
CA ALA A 147 -6.75 22.36 -9.69
C ALA A 147 -7.77 21.37 -9.10
N TRP A 148 -8.81 20.96 -9.83
CA TRP A 148 -9.75 19.94 -9.37
C TRP A 148 -9.08 18.59 -9.20
N MET A 149 -8.30 18.17 -10.19
CA MET A 149 -7.59 16.89 -10.11
C MET A 149 -6.54 16.92 -9.01
N LEU A 150 -5.84 18.04 -8.81
CA LEU A 150 -4.86 18.15 -7.74
C LEU A 150 -5.55 18.06 -6.38
N ARG A 151 -6.70 18.73 -6.22
CA ARG A 151 -7.53 18.64 -5.00
C ARG A 151 -7.97 17.22 -4.69
N ARG A 152 -8.25 16.40 -5.70
CA ARG A 152 -8.59 14.97 -5.54
C ARG A 152 -7.37 14.18 -5.07
N LEU A 153 -6.22 14.31 -5.73
CA LEU A 153 -5.01 13.54 -5.42
C LEU A 153 -4.37 13.92 -4.08
N VAL A 154 -4.47 15.18 -3.66
CA VAL A 154 -3.96 15.59 -2.35
C VAL A 154 -4.81 15.07 -1.19
N ARG A 155 -6.10 14.75 -1.41
CA ARG A 155 -7.04 14.33 -0.35
C ARG A 155 -7.37 12.85 -0.32
N ILE A 156 -7.10 12.11 -1.40
CA ILE A 156 -7.38 10.67 -1.42
C ILE A 156 -6.60 9.97 -0.29
N PRO A 157 -7.23 9.08 0.51
CA PRO A 157 -6.57 8.44 1.64
C PRO A 157 -5.28 7.71 1.27
N LEU A 158 -5.31 6.92 0.19
CA LEU A 158 -4.12 6.26 -0.35
C LEU A 158 -3.85 6.73 -1.78
N LEU A 159 -2.63 7.20 -2.04
CA LEU A 159 -2.20 7.56 -3.39
C LEU A 159 -1.06 6.64 -3.82
N HIS A 160 -1.16 6.08 -5.02
CA HIS A 160 -0.04 5.47 -5.71
C HIS A 160 0.45 6.42 -6.82
N LEU A 161 1.65 6.97 -6.63
CA LEU A 161 2.35 7.83 -7.59
C LEU A 161 3.47 7.03 -8.24
N ASP A 162 3.19 6.49 -9.42
CA ASP A 162 4.10 5.61 -10.14
C ASP A 162 5.12 6.41 -10.96
N ASP A 163 6.34 5.91 -11.05
CA ASP A 163 7.44 6.39 -11.89
C ASP A 163 7.86 7.86 -11.67
N LEU A 164 7.97 8.26 -10.40
CA LEU A 164 8.44 9.59 -10.03
C LEU A 164 9.89 9.82 -10.47
N GLY A 165 10.13 10.94 -11.15
CA GLY A 165 11.44 11.33 -11.67
C GLY A 165 11.74 10.83 -13.09
N ALA A 166 10.83 10.12 -13.75
CA ALA A 166 11.00 9.70 -15.14
C ALA A 166 10.77 10.82 -16.18
N ALA A 167 9.95 11.82 -15.83
CA ALA A 167 9.65 12.94 -16.73
C ALA A 167 10.65 14.09 -16.56
N THR A 168 10.85 14.87 -17.63
CA THR A 168 11.70 16.06 -17.62
C THR A 168 11.25 17.05 -16.56
N THR A 169 12.18 17.45 -15.71
CA THR A 169 11.93 18.45 -14.68
C THR A 169 11.76 19.85 -15.27
N THR A 170 10.63 20.47 -14.96
CA THR A 170 10.31 21.87 -15.27
C THR A 170 9.87 22.56 -13.99
N ARG A 171 9.89 23.91 -13.95
CA ARG A 171 9.36 24.65 -12.78
C ARG A 171 7.92 24.25 -12.45
N PHE A 172 7.11 23.98 -13.49
CA PHE A 172 5.74 23.54 -13.34
C PHE A 172 5.62 22.17 -12.65
N THR A 173 6.38 21.17 -13.13
CA THR A 173 6.34 19.82 -12.55
C THR A 173 6.91 19.79 -11.13
N GLU A 174 7.95 20.59 -10.86
CA GLU A 174 8.52 20.75 -9.52
C GLU A 174 7.50 21.35 -8.55
N GLU A 175 6.85 22.46 -8.92
CA GLU A 175 5.82 23.12 -8.09
C GLU A 175 4.64 22.18 -7.82
N LEU A 176 4.18 21.46 -8.84
CA LEU A 176 3.07 20.52 -8.72
C LEU A 176 3.41 19.36 -7.78
N THR A 177 4.59 18.78 -7.95
CA THR A 177 5.10 17.71 -7.08
C THR A 177 5.23 18.22 -5.65
N TYR A 178 5.78 19.42 -5.46
CA TYR A 178 5.89 20.04 -4.14
C TYR A 178 4.53 20.23 -3.49
N ARG A 179 3.53 20.79 -4.19
CA ARG A 179 2.19 20.98 -3.65
C ARG A 179 1.53 19.66 -3.26
N LEU A 180 1.68 18.63 -4.09
CA LEU A 180 1.15 17.29 -3.84
C LEU A 180 1.79 16.66 -2.60
N ILE A 181 3.12 16.52 -2.60
CA ILE A 181 3.86 15.86 -1.54
C ILE A 181 3.76 16.64 -0.23
N ASN A 182 3.86 17.97 -0.25
CA ASN A 182 3.76 18.79 0.96
C ASN A 182 2.38 18.66 1.64
N HIS A 183 1.28 18.62 0.87
CA HIS A 183 -0.04 18.45 1.45
C HIS A 183 -0.19 17.10 2.15
N ARG A 184 0.27 16.04 1.49
CA ARG A 184 0.18 14.66 1.99
C ARG A 184 1.11 14.42 3.17
N TYR A 185 2.33 14.97 3.13
CA TYR A 185 3.29 15.00 4.24
C TYR A 185 2.67 15.61 5.50
N ASN A 186 2.12 16.82 5.40
CA ASN A 186 1.56 17.54 6.55
C ASN A 186 0.29 16.89 7.15
N ARG A 187 -0.34 15.96 6.43
CA ARG A 187 -1.55 15.24 6.87
C ARG A 187 -1.29 13.76 7.09
N GLU A 188 -0.04 13.33 7.01
CA GLU A 188 0.36 11.94 7.14
C GLU A 188 -0.46 11.00 6.26
N LEU A 189 -0.82 11.43 5.05
CA LEU A 189 -1.60 10.60 4.12
C LEU A 189 -0.69 9.59 3.42
N PRO A 190 -0.92 8.26 3.58
CA PRO A 190 -0.08 7.23 2.98
C PRO A 190 0.07 7.40 1.48
N THR A 191 1.31 7.38 1.00
CA THR A 191 1.63 7.52 -0.43
C THR A 191 2.58 6.40 -0.83
N LEU A 192 2.16 5.55 -1.76
CA LEU A 192 2.99 4.58 -2.45
C LEU A 192 3.68 5.29 -3.61
N ILE A 193 5.00 5.32 -3.64
CA ILE A 193 5.77 6.00 -4.66
C ILE A 193 6.75 5.00 -5.26
N THR A 194 6.86 4.98 -6.58
CA THR A 194 7.92 4.23 -7.26
C THR A 194 8.85 5.19 -8.01
N SER A 195 10.14 4.88 -8.07
CA SER A 195 11.09 5.62 -8.89
C SER A 195 12.18 4.71 -9.44
N ASN A 196 12.60 4.98 -10.68
CA ASN A 196 13.74 4.32 -11.31
C ASN A 196 15.10 4.97 -10.93
N LEU A 197 15.07 6.11 -10.24
CA LEU A 197 16.27 6.88 -9.91
C LEU A 197 16.78 6.56 -8.51
N ALA A 198 18.09 6.68 -8.32
CA ALA A 198 18.67 6.68 -6.99
C ALA A 198 18.18 7.92 -6.20
N PRO A 199 18.04 7.83 -4.86
CA PRO A 199 17.43 8.91 -4.08
C PRO A 199 18.31 10.17 -4.06
N ALA A 200 19.63 10.00 -3.97
CA ALA A 200 20.62 11.07 -3.99
C ALA A 200 21.92 10.61 -4.68
N ARG A 201 22.71 11.58 -5.13
CA ARG A 201 24.01 11.36 -5.77
C ARG A 201 25.03 10.82 -4.78
N THR A 202 25.82 9.84 -5.21
CA THR A 202 26.95 9.29 -4.47
C THR A 202 28.25 9.56 -5.23
N PRO A 203 29.42 9.59 -4.57
CA PRO A 203 30.70 9.86 -5.24
C PRO A 203 31.06 8.85 -6.35
N SER A 204 30.52 7.64 -6.28
CA SER A 204 30.74 6.58 -7.26
C SER A 204 29.81 6.64 -8.47
N MET A 205 28.83 7.54 -8.50
CA MET A 205 27.88 7.66 -9.61
C MET A 205 28.42 8.57 -10.72
N PRO A 206 28.20 8.23 -12.01
CA PRO A 206 28.52 9.11 -13.12
C PRO A 206 27.84 10.48 -12.96
N ALA A 207 28.55 11.56 -13.28
CA ALA A 207 28.04 12.93 -13.16
C ALA A 207 26.73 13.13 -13.94
N GLU A 208 26.62 12.52 -15.12
CA GLU A 208 25.45 12.62 -16.00
C GLU A 208 24.27 11.73 -15.58
N GLN A 209 24.48 10.78 -14.66
CA GLN A 209 23.40 9.92 -14.19
C GLN A 209 22.41 10.76 -13.36
N PRO A 210 21.12 10.85 -13.75
CA PRO A 210 20.14 11.61 -12.99
C PRO A 210 19.81 10.92 -11.67
N VAL A 211 19.57 11.71 -10.63
CA VAL A 211 19.08 11.22 -9.34
C VAL A 211 17.75 11.89 -8.98
N LEU A 212 16.96 11.22 -8.15
CA LEU A 212 15.61 11.66 -7.81
C LEU A 212 15.61 13.06 -7.20
N ARG A 213 16.51 13.33 -6.25
CA ARG A 213 16.65 14.65 -5.61
C ARG A 213 16.82 15.80 -6.60
N GLU A 214 17.56 15.61 -7.68
CA GLU A 214 17.78 16.63 -8.71
C GLU A 214 16.53 16.83 -9.58
N GLN A 215 15.70 15.80 -9.75
CA GLN A 215 14.46 15.89 -10.53
C GLN A 215 13.29 16.50 -9.74
N ILE A 216 13.23 16.29 -8.43
CA ILE A 216 12.08 16.76 -7.62
C ILE A 216 12.42 17.95 -6.71
N GLY A 217 13.69 18.33 -6.63
CA GLY A 217 14.19 19.38 -5.76
C GLY A 217 14.34 18.97 -4.30
N ASP A 218 15.19 19.71 -3.58
CA ASP A 218 15.59 19.41 -2.20
C ASP A 218 14.44 19.35 -1.22
N ARG A 219 13.43 20.22 -1.39
CA ARG A 219 12.28 20.32 -0.48
C ARG A 219 11.39 19.09 -0.54
N VAL A 220 11.22 18.53 -1.74
CA VAL A 220 10.42 17.31 -1.93
C VAL A 220 11.23 16.12 -1.48
N ALA A 221 12.50 16.03 -1.88
CA ALA A 221 13.39 14.94 -1.46
C ALA A 221 13.48 14.81 0.07
N SER A 222 13.64 15.92 0.79
CA SER A 222 13.66 15.93 2.26
C SER A 222 12.36 15.41 2.88
N ARG A 223 11.20 15.77 2.32
CA ARG A 223 9.90 15.26 2.79
C ARG A 223 9.74 13.77 2.52
N LEU A 224 10.17 13.30 1.34
CA LEU A 224 10.15 11.87 1.02
C LEU A 224 11.02 11.08 2.00
N VAL A 225 12.20 11.59 2.36
CA VAL A 225 13.05 10.96 3.38
C VAL A 225 12.35 10.87 4.74
N GLY A 226 11.60 11.92 5.13
CA GLY A 226 10.91 11.95 6.42
C GLY A 226 9.62 11.14 6.49
N MET A 227 8.85 11.04 5.40
CA MET A 227 7.55 10.36 5.40
C MET A 227 7.57 8.92 4.87
N CYS A 228 8.60 8.56 4.09
CA CYS A 228 8.64 7.25 3.43
C CYS A 228 9.58 6.26 4.13
N GLN A 229 9.09 5.05 4.31
CA GLN A 229 9.96 3.88 4.34
C GLN A 229 10.54 3.68 2.94
N GLN A 230 11.87 3.63 2.83
CA GLN A 230 12.55 3.51 1.53
C GLN A 230 13.03 2.08 1.32
N ILE A 231 12.63 1.49 0.19
CA ILE A 231 12.99 0.12 -0.19
C ILE A 231 13.72 0.19 -1.52
N ALA A 232 15.02 -0.10 -1.49
CA ALA A 232 15.79 -0.38 -2.69
C ALA A 232 15.51 -1.83 -3.15
N MET A 233 14.94 -1.98 -4.34
CA MET A 233 14.68 -3.23 -5.02
C MET A 233 15.77 -3.48 -6.06
N THR A 234 16.33 -4.68 -6.03
CA THR A 234 17.36 -5.14 -6.96
C THR A 234 16.90 -6.44 -7.63
N GLY A 235 17.56 -6.80 -8.73
CA GLY A 235 17.27 -8.02 -9.47
C GLY A 235 17.20 -7.79 -10.98
N PRO A 236 17.02 -8.86 -11.76
CA PRO A 236 16.88 -8.76 -13.20
C PRO A 236 15.54 -8.12 -13.60
N ASP A 237 15.44 -7.65 -14.84
CA ASP A 237 14.18 -7.22 -15.41
C ASP A 237 13.23 -8.43 -15.54
N ARG A 238 12.25 -8.50 -14.64
CA ARG A 238 11.27 -9.58 -14.55
C ARG A 238 10.41 -9.69 -15.82
N ARG A 239 10.34 -8.64 -16.64
CA ARG A 239 9.62 -8.62 -17.92
C ARG A 239 10.43 -9.27 -19.04
N ARG A 240 11.77 -9.23 -18.96
CA ARG A 240 12.69 -9.85 -19.92
C ARG A 240 13.02 -11.31 -19.58
N THR A 241 12.92 -11.69 -18.32
CA THR A 241 13.12 -13.07 -17.87
C THR A 241 11.88 -13.95 -18.06
N ARG A 242 10.74 -13.40 -18.49
CA ARG A 242 9.52 -14.14 -18.85
C ARG A 242 9.60 -14.79 -20.24
N THR A 243 10.78 -15.29 -20.63
CA THR A 243 10.96 -16.03 -21.88
C THR A 243 10.80 -17.52 -21.59
N SER A 244 9.79 -18.12 -22.25
CA SER A 244 9.47 -19.55 -22.41
C SER A 244 9.19 -20.37 -21.15
N ALA A 245 7.91 -20.47 -20.81
CA ALA A 245 7.26 -21.69 -20.31
C ALA A 245 5.91 -21.84 -21.03
#